data_AF-A0A941V2G7-F1
#
_entry.id   AF-A0A941V2G7-F1
#
_cell.length_a   1.000
_cell.length_b   1.000
_cell.length_c   1.000
_cell.angle_alpha   90.00
_cell.angle_beta   90.00
_cell.angle_gamma   90.00
#
_symmetry.space_group_name_H-M   'P 1'
#
loop_
_entity.id
_entity.type
_entity.pdbx_description
1 polymer ?
#
loop_
_entity_poly.entity_id
_entity_poly.type
_entity_poly.pdbx_seq_one_letter_code
_entity_poly.pdbx_strand_id
1 'polypeptide(L)' 'MFQEFNSLFDMMQVFSDEKKCVDHFRAVRWSNGVVCPHCGSV' A
#
# COMPACT_ATOMS: atom_id res chain seq x y z
N MET A 1 0.76 2.89 7.26
CA MET A 1 0.10 2.19 8.39
C MET A 1 -0.64 1.01 7.80
N PHE A 2 -0.51 -0.19 8.39
CA PHE A 2 -1.31 -1.33 7.92
C PHE A 2 -2.78 -1.02 8.18
N GLN A 3 -3.62 -1.23 7.15
CA GLN A 3 -5.05 -0.99 7.25
C GLN A 3 -5.66 -2.13 8.08
N GLU A 4 -6.39 -1.79 9.14
CA GLU A 4 -7.14 -2.78 9.92
C GLU A 4 -8.47 -3.09 9.22
N PHE A 5 -8.81 -4.37 9.14
CA PHE A 5 -10.03 -4.86 8.51
C PHE A 5 -10.97 -5.43 9.57
N ASN A 6 -12.25 -5.06 9.48
CA ASN A 6 -13.27 -5.55 10.42
C ASN A 6 -13.84 -6.92 10.00
N SER A 7 -13.63 -7.33 8.75
CA SER A 7 -14.06 -8.63 8.24
C SER A 7 -13.19 -9.11 7.08
N LEU A 8 -13.27 -10.42 6.80
CA LEU A 8 -12.63 -11.03 5.64
C LEU A 8 -13.16 -10.45 4.31
N PHE A 9 -14.45 -10.09 4.25
CA PHE A 9 -15.04 -9.51 3.04
C PHE A 9 -14.48 -8.12 2.73
N ASP A 10 -14.26 -7.30 3.77
CA ASP A 10 -13.63 -5.98 3.61
C ASP A 10 -12.21 -6.11 3.05
N MET A 11 -11.46 -7.09 3.56
CA MET A 11 -10.13 -7.42 3.07
C MET A 11 -10.17 -7.83 1.59
N MET A 12 -11.08 -8.73 1.21
CA MET A 12 -11.19 -9.20 -0.18
C MET A 12 -11.60 -8.09 -1.17
N GLN A 13 -12.39 -7.11 -0.74
CA GLN A 13 -12.73 -5.95 -1.59
C GLN A 13 -11.54 -5.03 -1.86
N VAL A 14 -10.69 -4.84 -0.84
CA VAL A 14 -9.46 -4.04 -0.98
C VAL A 14 -8.41 -4.78 -1.80
N PHE A 15 -8.31 -6.10 -1.71
CA PHE A 15 -7.36 -6.92 -2.48
C PHE A 15 -8.00 -7.67 -3.66
N SER A 16 -9.03 -7.08 -4.28
CA SER A 16 -9.83 -7.76 -5.30
C SER A 16 -9.11 -7.97 -6.63
N ASP A 17 -8.05 -7.22 -6.88
CA ASP A 17 -7.27 -7.27 -8.12
C ASP A 17 -5.80 -6.91 -7.85
N GLU A 18 -4.94 -7.29 -8.79
CA GLU A 18 -3.50 -7.09 -8.69
C GLU A 18 -3.11 -5.62 -8.50
N LYS A 19 -3.80 -4.70 -9.20
CA LYS A 19 -3.50 -3.28 -9.11
C LYS A 19 -3.76 -2.75 -7.71
N LYS A 20 -4.88 -3.10 -7.08
CA LYS A 20 -5.16 -2.70 -5.70
C LYS A 20 -4.17 -3.29 -4.70
N CYS A 21 -3.75 -4.55 -4.90
CA CYS A 21 -2.71 -5.16 -4.07
C CYS A 21 -1.40 -4.36 -4.15
N VAL A 22 -0.95 -4.05 -5.38
CA VAL A 22 0.25 -3.25 -5.61
C VAL A 22 0.10 -1.87 -4.95
N ASP A 23 -1.00 -1.16 -5.21
CA ASP A 23 -1.21 0.19 -4.70
C ASP A 23 -1.26 0.21 -3.16
N HIS A 24 -1.86 -0.80 -2.52
CA HIS A 24 -1.84 -0.96 -1.06
C HIS A 24 -0.41 -1.09 -0.53
N PHE A 25 0.38 -2.01 -1.07
CA PHE A 25 1.77 -2.20 -0.63
C PHE A 25 2.66 -0.99 -0.94
N ARG A 26 2.42 -0.28 -2.04
CA ARG A 26 3.10 0.98 -2.36
C ARG A 26 2.82 2.05 -1.31
N ALA A 27 1.55 2.23 -0.91
CA ALA A 27 1.16 3.19 0.11
C ALA A 27 1.74 2.84 1.49
N VAL A 28 1.83 1.55 1.82
CA VAL A 28 2.50 1.08 3.05
C VAL A 28 4.00 1.35 3.01
N ARG A 29 4.66 1.06 1.89
CA ARG A 29 6.11 1.21 1.72
C ARG A 29 6.57 2.67 1.68
N TRP A 30 5.79 3.53 1.05
CA TRP A 30 6.12 4.94 0.79
C TRP A 30 5.06 5.88 1.37
N SER A 31 4.77 5.73 2.67
CA SER A 31 3.73 6.52 3.33
C SER A 31 3.98 8.03 3.30
N ASN A 32 5.25 8.45 3.14
CA ASN A 32 5.67 9.85 3.08
C ASN A 32 6.22 10.23 1.70
N GLY A 33 5.82 9.50 0.66
CA GLY A 33 6.36 9.66 -0.70
C GLY A 33 7.54 8.73 -0.99
N VAL A 34 7.87 8.62 -2.27
CA VAL A 34 9.00 7.82 -2.74
C VAL A 34 10.26 8.64 -2.56
N VAL A 35 11.30 8.04 -1.99
CA VAL A 35 12.62 8.68 -1.87
C VAL A 35 13.66 7.74 -2.43
N CYS A 36 14.54 8.24 -3.29
CA CYS A 36 15.67 7.48 -3.78
C CYS A 36 16.68 7.27 -2.64
N PRO A 37 17.03 6.02 -2.26
CA PRO A 37 17.98 5.78 -1.17
C PRO A 37 19.42 6.17 -1.51
N HIS A 38 19.71 6.41 -2.80
CA HIS A 38 21.04 6.78 -3.26
C HIS A 38 21.30 8.30 -3.21
N CYS A 39 20.32 9.12 -3.59
CA CYS A 39 20.49 10.58 -3.70
C CYS A 39 19.46 11.41 -2.91
N GLY A 40 18.46 10.80 -2.29
CA GLY A 40 17.44 11.50 -1.51
C GLY A 40 16.42 12.28 -2.35
N SER A 41 16.40 12.10 -3.69
CA SER A 41 15.39 12.73 -4.54
C SER A 41 13.99 12.14 -4.28
N VAL A 42 12.98 13.02 -4.31
CA VAL A 42 11.55 12.69 -4.24
C VAL A 42 10.93 12.52 -5.63
#